data_AF-A0A9X0WMR9-F1
#
_entry.id   AF-A0A9X0WMR9-F1
#
_cell.length_a   1.000
_cell.length_b   1.000
_cell.length_c   1.000
_cell.angle_alpha   90.00
_cell.angle_beta   90.00
_cell.angle_gamma   90.00
#
_symmetry.space_group_name_H-M   'P 1'
#
loop_
_entity.id
_entity.type
_entity.pdbx_description
1 polymer ?
#
loop_
_entity_poly.entity_id
_entity_poly.type
_entity_poly.pdbx_seq_one_letter_code
_entity_poly.pdbx_strand_id
1 'polypeptide(L)'
;MNNLVPIQPLKLFVLLQSVKIIWADRGYSGRELFDWVFTQLNCYLEIVKRQKGHQGFHVLPRRWIVERTFAWLSRSRRLSQDDEREPRSSESQVDLASSRNSFVKSVTIKLLTKRLFASIISFNLRSIERNFLYSLSGYRKHPKDFA
;
A
#
# COMPACT_ATOMS: atom_id res chain seq x y z
N MET A 1 -21.43 8.51 -36.39
CA MET A 1 -21.82 9.32 -35.22
C MET A 1 -21.95 8.40 -34.02
N ASN A 2 -20.91 8.34 -33.19
CA ASN A 2 -20.96 7.88 -31.79
C ASN A 2 -19.63 8.33 -31.19
N ASN A 3 -19.55 9.63 -30.91
CA ASN A 3 -18.45 10.23 -30.18
C ASN A 3 -18.60 9.78 -28.72
N LEU A 4 -18.09 8.59 -28.41
CA LEU A 4 -17.75 8.27 -27.03
C LEU A 4 -16.59 9.19 -26.68
N VAL A 5 -16.92 10.37 -26.14
CA VAL A 5 -15.96 11.20 -25.44
C VAL A 5 -15.28 10.25 -24.44
N PRO A 6 -13.95 10.06 -24.51
CA PRO A 6 -13.28 9.24 -23.51
C PRO A 6 -13.60 9.92 -22.18
N ILE A 7 -14.33 9.20 -21.32
CA ILE A 7 -14.60 9.63 -19.96
C ILE A 7 -13.21 9.91 -19.40
N GLN A 8 -12.85 11.18 -19.24
CA GLN A 8 -11.56 11.53 -18.69
C GLN A 8 -11.50 10.78 -17.36
N PRO A 9 -10.51 9.89 -17.14
CA PRO A 9 -10.43 9.19 -15.87
C PRO A 9 -10.42 10.29 -14.83
N LEU A 10 -11.47 10.30 -14.00
CA LEU A 10 -11.65 11.28 -12.95
C LEU A 10 -10.28 11.51 -12.32
N LYS A 11 -9.92 12.78 -12.12
CA LYS A 11 -8.69 13.30 -11.51
C LYS A 11 -8.46 12.79 -10.06
N LEU A 12 -8.79 11.54 -9.77
CA LEU A 12 -8.57 10.82 -8.53
C LEU A 12 -7.09 10.92 -8.10
N PHE A 13 -6.17 10.99 -9.07
CA PHE A 13 -4.74 11.19 -8.81
C PHE A 13 -4.29 12.64 -8.61
N VAL A 14 -5.12 13.66 -8.90
CA VAL A 14 -4.82 15.04 -8.47
C VAL A 14 -4.80 15.14 -6.94
N LEU A 15 -5.44 14.20 -6.24
CA LEU A 15 -5.39 14.07 -4.78
C LEU A 15 -4.17 13.26 -4.28
N LEU A 16 -3.48 12.53 -5.16
CA LEU A 16 -2.34 11.65 -4.83
C LEU A 16 -1.01 12.24 -5.33
N GLN A 17 -0.80 13.54 -5.13
CA GLN A 17 0.42 14.26 -5.55
C GLN A 17 1.74 13.69 -4.98
N SER A 18 1.65 12.85 -3.94
CA SER A 18 2.78 12.20 -3.30
C SER A 18 3.33 11.00 -4.08
N VAL A 19 2.55 10.43 -5.01
CA VAL A 19 3.00 9.29 -5.81
C VAL A 19 3.83 9.82 -6.99
N LYS A 20 5.08 9.36 -7.09
CA LYS A 20 6.04 9.80 -8.13
C LYS A 20 6.49 8.66 -9.05
N ILE A 21 6.47 7.43 -8.55
CA ILE A 21 6.97 6.24 -9.23
C ILE A 21 5.92 5.14 -9.14
N ILE A 22 5.66 4.50 -10.28
CA ILE A 22 4.82 3.33 -10.42
C ILE A 22 5.72 2.19 -10.89
N TRP A 23 5.72 1.08 -10.15
CA TRP A 23 6.45 -0.13 -10.56
C TRP A 23 5.54 -1.04 -11.39
N ALA A 24 6.08 -1.60 -12.46
CA ALA A 24 5.38 -2.60 -13.25
C ALA A 24 6.29 -3.76 -13.67
N ASP A 25 5.67 -4.90 -13.96
CA ASP A 25 6.37 -6.08 -14.44
C ASP A 25 6.82 -5.92 -15.90
N ARG A 26 7.74 -6.79 -16.34
CA ARG A 26 8.27 -6.78 -17.73
C ARG A 26 7.18 -6.82 -18.81
N GLY A 27 6.05 -7.51 -18.56
CA GLY A 27 4.94 -7.59 -19.51
C GLY A 27 4.32 -6.22 -19.86
N TYR A 28 4.53 -5.22 -19.01
CA TYR A 28 4.02 -3.86 -19.17
C TYR A 28 5.06 -2.88 -19.71
N SER A 29 6.06 -3.38 -20.45
CA SER A 29 7.14 -2.54 -21.00
C SER A 29 6.77 -1.77 -22.29
N GLY A 30 5.48 -1.70 -22.62
CA GLY A 30 4.97 -0.98 -23.79
C GLY A 30 5.18 0.53 -23.69
N ARG A 31 5.59 1.15 -24.79
CA ARG A 31 5.83 2.60 -24.86
C ARG A 31 4.55 3.42 -24.68
N GLU A 32 3.45 2.92 -25.24
CA GLU A 32 2.12 3.52 -25.10
C GLU A 32 1.69 3.64 -23.64
N LEU A 33 1.97 2.62 -22.83
CA LEU A 33 1.65 2.66 -21.40
C LEU A 33 2.51 3.67 -20.66
N PHE A 34 3.81 3.76 -20.99
CA PHE A 34 4.69 4.76 -20.41
C PHE A 34 4.18 6.18 -20.71
N ASP A 35 3.86 6.46 -21.96
CA ASP A 35 3.37 7.78 -22.40
C ASP A 35 2.01 8.11 -21.77
N TRP A 36 1.12 7.13 -21.65
CA TRP A 36 -0.16 7.29 -20.97
C TRP A 36 0.02 7.58 -19.47
N VAL A 37 0.88 6.83 -18.77
CA VAL A 37 1.16 7.04 -17.34
C VAL A 37 1.78 8.43 -17.12
N PHE A 38 2.71 8.84 -17.97
CA PHE A 38 3.33 10.14 -17.86
C PHE A 38 2.32 11.28 -18.11
N THR A 39 1.53 11.19 -19.17
CA THR A 39 0.57 12.23 -19.56
C THR A 39 -0.63 12.33 -18.62
N GLN A 40 -1.18 11.20 -18.18
CA GLN A 40 -2.40 11.17 -17.36
C GLN A 40 -2.12 11.26 -15.87
N LEU A 41 -1.02 10.65 -15.39
CA LEU A 41 -0.73 10.50 -13.96
C LEU A 41 0.47 11.34 -13.50
N ASN A 42 1.26 11.91 -14.42
CA ASN A 42 2.49 12.64 -14.10
C ASN A 42 3.44 11.83 -13.19
N CYS A 43 3.53 10.53 -13.44
CA CYS A 43 4.34 9.58 -12.69
C CYS A 43 5.36 8.90 -13.63
N TYR A 44 6.46 8.41 -13.06
CA TYR A 44 7.41 7.58 -13.79
C TYR A 44 7.05 6.10 -13.68
N LEU A 45 7.02 5.40 -14.81
CA LEU A 45 6.84 3.95 -14.85
C LEU A 45 8.21 3.24 -14.83
N GLU A 46 8.51 2.55 -13.74
CA GLU A 46 9.74 1.78 -13.57
C GLU A 46 9.46 0.28 -13.77
N ILE A 47 10.04 -0.31 -14.80
CA ILE A 47 9.89 -1.74 -15.08
C ILE A 47 10.88 -2.56 -14.24
N VAL A 48 10.36 -3.39 -13.34
CA VAL A 48 11.16 -4.30 -12.53
C VAL A 48 11.65 -5.47 -13.39
N LYS A 49 12.94 -5.49 -13.68
CA LYS A 49 13.58 -6.51 -14.54
C LYS A 49 14.22 -7.60 -13.69
N ARG A 50 14.12 -8.86 -14.16
CA ARG A 50 14.97 -9.95 -13.67
C ARG A 50 16.42 -9.70 -14.07
N GLN A 51 17.36 -10.00 -13.17
CA GLN A 51 18.78 -10.01 -13.50
C GLN A 51 19.04 -11.05 -14.60
N LYS A 52 19.85 -10.67 -15.60
CA LYS A 52 20.23 -11.57 -16.70
C LYS A 52 21.25 -12.58 -16.17
N GLY A 53 21.08 -13.86 -16.50
CA GLY A 53 22.03 -14.92 -16.17
C GLY A 53 21.68 -15.78 -14.94
N HIS A 54 20.61 -15.47 -14.20
CA HIS A 54 20.14 -16.34 -13.13
C HIS A 54 19.30 -17.51 -13.70
N GLN A 55 19.70 -18.74 -13.38
CA GLN A 55 18.86 -19.93 -13.55
C GLN A 55 18.06 -20.19 -12.26
N GLY A 56 16.78 -20.52 -12.40
CA GLY A 56 15.89 -20.81 -11.27
C GLY A 56 15.05 -19.63 -10.77
N PHE A 57 14.39 -19.83 -9.63
CA PHE A 57 13.52 -18.82 -9.00
C PHE A 57 14.37 -17.77 -8.27
N HIS A 58 14.29 -16.52 -8.72
CA HIS A 58 14.92 -15.38 -8.07
C HIS A 58 13.85 -14.42 -7.56
N VAL A 59 13.89 -14.09 -6.27
CA VAL A 59 12.95 -13.14 -5.65
C VAL A 59 13.20 -11.76 -6.24
N LEU A 60 12.22 -11.24 -6.97
CA LEU A 60 12.29 -9.89 -7.53
C LEU A 60 12.05 -8.86 -6.42
N PRO A 61 12.90 -7.82 -6.31
CA PRO A 61 12.67 -6.76 -5.34
C PRO A 61 11.31 -6.11 -5.61
N ARG A 62 10.54 -5.85 -4.54
CA ARG A 62 9.24 -5.14 -4.58
C ARG A 62 8.08 -5.87 -5.29
N ARG A 63 8.30 -7.04 -5.91
CA ARG A 63 7.22 -7.83 -6.54
C ARG A 63 6.10 -8.20 -5.57
N TRP A 64 6.46 -8.45 -4.30
CA TRP A 64 5.49 -8.74 -3.25
C TRP A 64 4.44 -7.63 -3.08
N ILE A 65 4.76 -6.36 -3.41
CA ILE A 65 3.81 -5.25 -3.29
C ILE A 65 2.66 -5.44 -4.28
N VAL A 66 2.99 -5.80 -5.52
CA VAL A 66 2.02 -6.04 -6.59
C VAL A 66 1.17 -7.28 -6.26
N GLU A 67 1.84 -8.40 -5.91
CA GLU A 67 1.16 -9.65 -5.54
C GLU A 67 0.24 -9.47 -4.33
N ARG A 68 0.64 -8.64 -3.36
CA ARG A 68 -0.19 -8.30 -2.20
C ARG A 68 -1.46 -7.55 -2.59
N THR A 69 -1.39 -6.62 -3.54
CA THR A 69 -2.57 -5.91 -4.04
C THR A 69 -3.55 -6.89 -4.68
N PHE A 70 -3.05 -7.82 -5.51
CA PHE A 70 -3.88 -8.88 -6.08
C PHE A 70 -4.48 -9.80 -5.01
N ALA A 71 -3.68 -10.21 -4.02
CA ALA A 71 -4.18 -11.01 -2.90
C ALA A 71 -5.30 -10.30 -2.12
N TRP A 72 -5.27 -8.97 -2.01
CA TRP A 72 -6.35 -8.20 -1.41
C TRP A 72 -7.59 -8.11 -2.30
N LEU A 73 -7.43 -8.04 -3.62
CA LEU A 73 -8.55 -8.12 -4.56
C LEU A 73 -9.21 -9.49 -4.52
N SER A 74 -8.45 -10.57 -4.40
CA SER A 74 -8.97 -11.95 -4.26
C SER A 74 -9.81 -12.14 -2.99
N ARG A 75 -9.71 -11.28 -1.98
CA ARG A 75 -10.63 -11.31 -0.80
C ARG A 75 -12.00 -10.73 -1.09
N SER A 76 -12.18 -10.03 -2.20
CA SER A 76 -13.49 -9.60 -2.66
C SER A 76 -14.19 -10.78 -3.32
N ARG A 77 -15.13 -11.42 -2.62
CA ARG A 77 -15.89 -12.58 -3.14
C ARG A 77 -16.47 -12.32 -4.54
N ARG A 78 -16.91 -11.09 -4.80
CA ARG A 78 -17.47 -10.67 -6.10
C ARG A 78 -16.48 -10.75 -7.27
N LEU A 79 -15.18 -10.68 -7.01
CA LEU A 79 -14.13 -10.80 -8.03
C LEU A 79 -13.63 -12.24 -8.21
N SER A 80 -14.22 -13.23 -7.52
CA SER A 80 -13.80 -14.63 -7.63
C SER A 80 -14.14 -15.23 -9.01
N GLN A 81 -15.18 -14.72 -9.64
CA GLN A 81 -15.66 -15.13 -10.95
C GLN A 81 -16.26 -13.90 -11.64
N ASP A 82 -15.97 -13.74 -12.93
CA ASP A 82 -16.58 -12.71 -13.76
C ASP A 82 -17.94 -13.26 -14.23
N ASP A 83 -19.01 -12.75 -13.61
CA ASP A 83 -20.39 -13.16 -13.89
C ASP A 83 -21.13 -12.07 -14.70
N GLU A 84 -20.43 -10.97 -15.01
CA GLU A 84 -20.96 -9.80 -15.66
C GLU A 84 -21.11 -10.03 -17.17
N ARG A 85 -22.25 -9.62 -17.72
CA ARG A 85 -22.52 -9.72 -19.16
C ARG A 85 -21.71 -8.74 -19.99
N GLU A 86 -21.37 -7.59 -19.41
CA GLU A 86 -20.69 -6.50 -20.10
C GLU A 86 -19.34 -6.19 -19.43
N PRO A 87 -18.26 -6.01 -20.22
CA PRO A 87 -16.93 -5.71 -19.67
C PRO A 87 -16.88 -4.46 -18.79
N ARG A 88 -17.71 -3.45 -19.09
CA ARG A 88 -17.81 -2.22 -18.29
C ARG A 88 -18.31 -2.49 -16.88
N SER A 89 -19.21 -3.47 -16.73
CA SER A 89 -19.70 -3.87 -15.42
C SER A 89 -18.58 -4.56 -14.64
N SER A 90 -17.84 -5.48 -15.26
CA SER A 90 -16.69 -6.15 -14.64
C SER A 90 -15.61 -5.14 -14.20
N GLU A 91 -15.30 -4.16 -15.04
CA GLU A 91 -14.36 -3.07 -14.75
C GLU A 91 -14.81 -2.27 -13.51
N SER A 92 -16.10 -1.89 -13.44
CA SER A 92 -16.64 -1.15 -12.31
C SER A 92 -16.50 -1.90 -10.97
N GLN A 93 -16.59 -3.23 -10.98
CA GLN A 93 -16.41 -4.04 -9.77
C GLN A 93 -14.97 -4.04 -9.29
N VAL A 94 -14.01 -4.09 -10.23
CA VAL A 94 -12.58 -3.99 -9.91
C VAL A 94 -12.26 -2.63 -9.32
N ASP A 95 -12.84 -1.55 -9.86
CA ASP A 95 -12.67 -0.19 -9.35
C ASP A 95 -13.24 -0.02 -7.94
N LEU A 96 -14.43 -0.56 -7.70
CA LEU A 96 -15.06 -0.55 -6.37
C LEU A 96 -14.24 -1.35 -5.34
N ALA A 97 -13.77 -2.54 -5.71
CA ALA A 97 -12.95 -3.37 -4.84
C ALA A 97 -11.61 -2.70 -4.51
N SER A 98 -10.97 -2.07 -5.50
CA SER A 98 -9.71 -1.34 -5.36
C SER A 98 -9.88 -0.12 -4.45
N SER A 99 -10.94 0.67 -4.66
CA SER A 99 -11.29 1.82 -3.83
C SER A 99 -11.53 1.42 -2.37
N ARG A 100 -12.30 0.34 -2.16
CA ARG A 100 -12.55 -0.22 -0.83
C ARG A 100 -11.27 -0.67 -0.13
N ASN A 101 -10.40 -1.40 -0.85
CA ASN A 101 -9.13 -1.85 -0.31
C ASN A 101 -8.23 -0.68 0.10
N SER A 102 -8.10 0.33 -0.76
CA SER A 102 -7.31 1.54 -0.47
C SER A 102 -7.82 2.27 0.77
N PHE A 103 -9.13 2.41 0.91
CA PHE A 103 -9.74 3.05 2.08
C PHE A 103 -9.48 2.26 3.37
N VAL A 104 -9.84 0.97 3.39
CA VAL A 104 -9.69 0.12 4.58
C VAL A 104 -8.23 0.02 5.00
N LYS A 105 -7.30 -0.15 4.05
CA LYS A 105 -5.86 -0.24 4.36
C LYS A 105 -5.29 1.08 4.85
N SER A 106 -5.67 2.21 4.24
CA SER A 106 -5.20 3.53 4.69
C SER A 106 -5.68 3.88 6.09
N VAL A 107 -6.95 3.57 6.41
CA VAL A 107 -7.53 3.82 7.74
C VAL A 107 -6.92 2.88 8.78
N THR A 108 -6.84 1.58 8.48
CA THR A 108 -6.28 0.60 9.42
C THR A 108 -4.82 0.87 9.72
N ILE A 109 -3.98 1.16 8.72
CA ILE A 109 -2.56 1.48 8.92
C ILE A 109 -2.42 2.74 9.77
N LYS A 110 -3.15 3.83 9.47
CA LYS A 110 -3.08 5.07 10.26
C LYS A 110 -3.56 4.89 11.70
N LEU A 111 -4.58 4.07 11.94
CA LEU A 111 -5.07 3.78 13.29
C LEU A 111 -4.10 2.88 14.07
N LEU A 112 -3.55 1.85 13.42
CA LEU A 112 -2.55 0.96 14.01
C LEU A 112 -1.27 1.70 14.38
N THR A 113 -0.74 2.55 13.49
CA THR A 113 0.46 3.33 13.77
C THR A 113 0.23 4.31 14.91
N LYS A 114 -0.91 5.02 14.95
CA LYS A 114 -1.27 5.90 16.07
C LYS A 114 -1.40 5.14 17.40
N ARG A 115 -2.01 3.95 17.40
CA ARG A 115 -2.14 3.12 18.61
C ARG A 115 -0.80 2.60 19.11
N LEU A 116 0.06 2.14 18.20
CA LEU A 116 1.41 1.67 18.55
C LEU A 116 2.27 2.82 19.08
N PHE A 117 2.27 3.99 18.44
CA PHE A 117 2.99 5.18 18.92
C PHE A 117 2.50 5.64 20.29
N ALA A 118 1.18 5.73 20.49
CA ALA A 118 0.60 6.11 21.79
C ALA A 118 0.98 5.10 22.89
N SER A 119 1.00 3.80 22.57
CA SER A 119 1.40 2.76 23.51
C SER A 119 2.89 2.88 23.89
N ILE A 120 3.78 3.04 22.90
CA ILE A 120 5.22 3.21 23.10
C ILE A 120 5.53 4.47 23.93
N ILE A 121 4.89 5.60 23.62
CA ILE A 121 5.07 6.85 24.35
C ILE A 121 4.57 6.69 25.80
N SER A 122 3.39 6.10 26.00
CA SER A 122 2.84 5.85 27.35
C SER A 122 3.72 4.93 28.18
N PHE A 123 4.38 3.94 27.56
CA PHE A 123 5.28 3.02 28.24
C PHE A 123 6.57 3.73 28.67
N ASN A 124 7.14 4.57 27.80
CA ASN A 124 8.32 5.36 28.12
C ASN A 124 8.05 6.40 29.22
N LEU A 125 6.93 7.13 29.15
CA LEU A 125 6.52 8.08 30.20
C LEU A 125 6.34 7.38 31.56
N ARG A 126 5.66 6.23 31.58
CA ARG A 126 5.45 5.44 32.81
C ARG A 126 6.74 4.80 33.33
N SER A 127 7.74 4.57 32.47
CA SER A 127 9.08 4.14 32.86
C SER A 127 9.86 5.29 33.52
N ILE A 128 9.76 6.51 32.96
CA ILE A 128 10.40 7.71 33.48
C ILE A 128 9.79 8.13 34.83
N GLU A 129 8.47 8.17 34.95
CA GLU A 129 7.78 8.48 36.21
C GLU A 129 8.18 7.51 37.33
N ARG A 130 8.23 6.21 37.03
CA ARG A 130 8.70 5.21 38.00
C ARG A 130 10.15 5.46 38.41
N ASN A 131 11.05 5.72 37.46
CA ASN A 131 12.46 6.03 37.77
C ASN A 131 12.61 7.29 38.64
N PHE A 132 11.81 8.32 38.39
CA PHE A 132 11.80 9.55 39.17
C PHE A 132 11.27 9.34 40.59
N LEU A 133 10.18 8.58 40.75
CA LEU A 133 9.64 8.21 42.06
C LEU A 133 10.64 7.37 42.88
N TYR A 134 11.37 6.45 42.24
CA TYR A 134 12.45 5.69 42.91
C TYR A 134 13.60 6.59 43.36
N SER A 135 13.97 7.60 42.54
CA SER A 135 15.00 8.59 42.89
C SER A 135 14.60 9.46 44.09
N LEU A 136 13.33 9.87 44.16
CA LEU A 136 12.80 10.66 45.29
C LEU A 136 12.63 9.82 46.56
N SER A 137 12.34 8.53 46.42
CA SER A 137 12.20 7.57 47.53
C SER A 137 13.55 7.13 48.13
N GLY A 138 14.69 7.47 47.52
CA GLY A 138 16.02 6.99 47.96
C GLY A 138 16.24 5.48 47.75
N TYR A 139 15.41 4.83 46.92
CA TYR A 139 15.45 3.38 46.72
C TYR A 139 16.52 3.01 45.70
N ARG A 140 17.55 2.26 46.11
CA ARG A 140 18.56 1.71 45.18
C ARG A 140 18.01 0.46 44.50
N LYS A 141 17.80 0.52 43.18
CA LYS A 141 17.29 -0.61 42.39
C LYS A 141 18.20 -1.84 42.50
N HIS A 142 17.61 -2.99 42.82
CA HIS A 142 18.32 -4.27 42.85
C HIS A 142 18.13 -4.96 41.49
N PRO A 143 19.12 -5.69 40.94
CA PRO A 143 19.04 -6.31 39.61
C PRO A 143 17.87 -7.29 39.37
N LYS A 144 17.09 -7.63 40.40
CA LYS A 144 15.90 -8.49 40.31
C LYS A 144 14.62 -7.73 39.92
N ASP A 145 14.62 -6.39 39.96
CA ASP A 145 13.44 -5.56 39.77
C ASP A 145 13.14 -5.20 38.29
N PHE A 146 13.95 -5.71 37.35
CA PHE A 146 13.89 -5.41 35.92
C PHE A 146 13.31 -6.56 35.06
N ALA A 147 12.85 -7.65 35.69
CA ALA A 147 12.26 -8.80 35.02
C ALA A 147 10.77 -8.57 34.69
#